data_AF-A0A822E607-F1
#
_entry.id   AF-A0A822E607-F1
#
_cell.length_a   1.000
_cell.length_b   1.000
_cell.length_c   1.000
_cell.angle_alpha   90.00
_cell.angle_beta   90.00
_cell.angle_gamma   90.00
#
_symmetry.space_group_name_H-M   'P 1'
#
loop_
_entity.id
_entity.type
_entity.pdbx_description
1 polymer ?
#
loop_
_entity_poly.entity_id
_entity_poly.type
_entity_poly.pdbx_seq_one_letter_code
_entity_poly.pdbx_strand_id
1 'polypeptide(L)'
;MNEGDDDISVDENEDPAVLASPEALETSSFVEKPKKYEVAAAEGILVYHGVKHGHSYLAQQCTTDVCKAMFSSSSIENKLACAGTKLTFIALNILASFLTYTLLDDLKQSFY
;
A
#
# COMPACT_ATOMS: atom_id res chain seq x y z
N MET A 1 28.35 -56.07 -6.70
CA MET A 1 28.56 -55.97 -8.17
C MET A 1 27.31 -55.37 -8.77
N ASN A 2 27.52 -54.37 -9.61
CA ASN A 2 26.61 -53.46 -10.29
C ASN A 2 26.10 -52.25 -9.49
N GLU A 3 26.95 -51.22 -9.58
CA GLU A 3 26.65 -49.78 -9.58
C GLU A 3 25.60 -49.42 -10.65
N GLY A 4 25.02 -48.23 -10.52
CA GLY A 4 24.10 -47.66 -11.49
C GLY A 4 23.48 -46.37 -10.97
N ASP A 5 24.32 -45.33 -10.94
CA ASP A 5 23.94 -43.93 -10.81
C ASP A 5 23.03 -43.52 -11.96
N ASP A 6 21.90 -42.88 -11.67
CA ASP A 6 21.12 -42.12 -12.65
C ASP A 6 21.04 -40.66 -12.17
N ASP A 7 22.11 -39.93 -12.48
CA ASP A 7 22.18 -38.48 -12.50
C ASP A 7 21.18 -37.95 -13.54
N ILE A 8 20.14 -37.22 -13.09
CA ILE A 8 19.32 -36.41 -14.00
C ILE A 8 19.83 -34.97 -13.96
N SER A 9 20.39 -34.59 -15.10
CA SER A 9 21.12 -33.38 -15.46
C SER A 9 20.40 -32.07 -15.14
N VAL A 10 21.19 -31.13 -14.60
CA VAL A 10 20.94 -29.68 -14.59
C VAL A 10 20.90 -29.20 -16.04
N ASP A 11 19.79 -28.62 -16.47
CA ASP A 11 19.70 -27.96 -17.78
C ASP A 11 20.37 -26.58 -17.66
N GLU A 12 21.67 -26.57 -17.91
CA GLU A 12 22.44 -25.39 -18.26
C GLU A 12 22.13 -25.03 -19.72
N ASN A 13 21.38 -23.96 -19.93
CA ASN A 13 21.37 -23.26 -21.20
C ASN A 13 21.83 -21.81 -20.96
N GLU A 14 23.15 -21.64 -21.05
CA GLU A 14 23.82 -20.39 -21.37
C GLU A 14 23.48 -19.95 -22.80
N ASP A 15 23.44 -18.63 -23.04
CA ASP A 15 24.13 -17.91 -24.14
C ASP A 15 23.51 -16.50 -24.34
N PRO A 16 24.25 -15.50 -24.87
CA PRO A 16 25.64 -15.14 -24.64
C PRO A 16 25.81 -13.62 -24.40
N ALA A 17 27.03 -13.22 -24.04
CA ALA A 17 27.46 -11.86 -23.73
C ALA A 17 27.25 -10.82 -24.86
N VAL A 18 26.74 -9.64 -24.49
CA VAL A 18 26.95 -8.37 -25.22
C VAL A 18 27.41 -7.29 -24.22
N LEU A 19 28.70 -7.23 -23.90
CA LEU A 19 29.59 -6.46 -24.77
C LEU A 19 29.59 -4.92 -24.79
N ALA A 20 29.15 -4.12 -23.80
CA ALA A 20 29.34 -2.66 -23.87
C ALA A 20 29.58 -1.93 -22.52
N SER A 21 30.85 -1.60 -22.30
CA SER A 21 31.57 -0.57 -21.51
C SER A 21 30.94 0.25 -20.35
N PRO A 22 31.77 0.71 -19.38
CA PRO A 22 31.38 1.00 -18.00
C PRO A 22 31.26 2.51 -17.72
N GLU A 23 30.07 3.00 -17.36
CA GLU A 23 29.96 4.22 -16.56
C GLU A 23 28.85 4.05 -15.51
N ALA A 24 29.24 4.29 -14.27
CA ALA A 24 28.56 3.94 -13.04
C ALA A 24 27.22 4.68 -12.84
N LEU A 25 26.19 3.94 -12.43
CA LEU A 25 25.39 4.28 -11.26
C LEU A 25 24.65 3.02 -10.75
N GLU A 26 25.34 2.21 -9.95
CA GLU A 26 24.65 1.24 -9.11
C GLU A 26 23.77 1.99 -8.10
N THR A 27 22.46 1.89 -8.28
CA THR A 27 21.54 1.61 -7.18
C THR A 27 20.42 0.75 -7.75
N SER A 28 20.73 -0.52 -8.03
CA SER A 28 19.70 -1.55 -8.05
C SER A 28 19.16 -1.63 -6.61
N SER A 29 18.16 -0.82 -6.32
CA SER A 29 17.35 -1.02 -5.12
C SER A 29 16.81 -2.45 -5.23
N PHE A 30 17.43 -3.37 -4.50
CA PHE A 30 16.98 -4.74 -4.39
C PHE A 30 15.65 -4.67 -3.63
N VAL A 31 14.57 -4.55 -4.38
CA VAL A 31 13.22 -4.65 -3.82
C VAL A 31 13.05 -6.12 -3.49
N GLU A 32 13.35 -6.49 -2.25
CA GLU A 32 12.99 -7.79 -1.72
C GLU A 32 11.50 -8.01 -1.97
N LYS A 33 11.16 -9.07 -2.70
CA LYS A 33 9.76 -9.43 -2.90
C LYS A 33 9.16 -9.72 -1.53
N PRO A 34 8.05 -9.06 -1.15
CA PRO A 34 7.42 -9.31 0.13
C PRO A 34 7.01 -10.78 0.20
N LYS A 35 7.21 -11.41 1.36
CA LYS A 35 6.83 -12.81 1.52
C LYS A 35 5.31 -12.90 1.41
N LYS A 36 4.80 -13.91 0.70
CA LYS A 36 3.36 -14.10 0.44
C LYS A 36 2.47 -13.99 1.70
N TYR A 37 3.00 -14.39 2.86
CA TYR A 37 2.31 -14.32 4.16
C TYR A 37 2.24 -12.92 4.77
N GLU A 38 3.21 -12.04 4.50
CA GLU A 38 3.23 -10.66 5.01
C GLU A 38 2.13 -9.84 4.35
N VAL A 39 1.93 -10.02 3.05
CA VAL A 39 0.87 -9.35 2.28
C VAL A 39 -0.51 -9.80 2.76
N ALA A 40 -0.73 -11.11 2.93
CA ALA A 40 -1.99 -11.64 3.41
C ALA A 40 -2.33 -11.18 4.84
N ALA A 41 -1.33 -11.13 5.73
CA ALA A 41 -1.51 -10.60 7.08
C ALA A 41 -1.86 -9.11 7.06
N ALA A 42 -1.18 -8.33 6.21
CA ALA A 42 -1.45 -6.92 6.02
C ALA A 42 -2.89 -6.65 5.56
N GLU A 43 -3.35 -7.39 4.55
CA GLU A 43 -4.73 -7.32 4.07
C GLU A 43 -5.73 -7.66 5.17
N GLY A 44 -5.50 -8.76 5.92
CA GLY A 44 -6.36 -9.18 7.00
C GLY A 44 -6.51 -8.13 8.11
N ILE A 45 -5.40 -7.48 8.50
CA ILE A 45 -5.41 -6.41 9.51
C ILE A 45 -6.19 -5.19 9.01
N LEU A 46 -5.97 -4.77 7.76
CA LEU A 46 -6.67 -3.62 7.19
C LEU A 46 -8.18 -3.87 7.04
N VAL A 47 -8.58 -5.07 6.62
CA VAL A 47 -10.00 -5.46 6.53
C VAL A 47 -10.64 -5.46 7.91
N TYR A 48 -9.99 -6.07 8.90
CA TYR A 48 -10.50 -6.10 10.27
C TYR A 48 -10.64 -4.69 10.86
N HIS A 49 -9.62 -3.85 10.69
CA HIS A 49 -9.63 -2.46 11.13
C HIS A 49 -10.76 -1.66 10.46
N GLY A 50 -10.92 -1.83 9.14
CA GLY A 50 -12.00 -1.20 8.38
C GLY A 50 -13.39 -1.57 8.89
N VAL A 51 -13.64 -2.86 9.16
CA VAL A 51 -14.92 -3.34 9.71
C VAL A 51 -15.18 -2.79 11.11
N LYS A 52 -14.15 -2.67 11.96
CA LYS A 52 -14.30 -2.21 13.34
C LYS A 52 -14.44 -0.70 13.49
N HIS A 53 -13.67 0.07 12.71
CA HIS A 53 -13.52 1.50 12.93
C HIS A 53 -13.91 2.36 11.73
N GLY A 54 -14.11 1.82 10.52
CA GLY A 54 -14.17 2.58 9.26
C GLY A 54 -15.17 3.74 9.18
N HIS A 55 -16.18 3.78 10.05
CA HIS A 55 -17.18 4.86 10.11
C HIS A 55 -16.72 6.08 10.91
N SER A 56 -15.58 6.04 11.57
CA SER A 56 -15.05 7.16 12.35
C SER A 56 -14.01 7.94 11.56
N TYR A 57 -14.08 9.26 11.66
CA TYR A 57 -13.01 10.14 11.20
C TYR A 57 -11.64 9.75 11.81
N LEU A 58 -11.63 9.32 13.08
CA LEU A 58 -10.42 8.89 13.78
C LEU A 58 -9.86 7.55 13.25
N ALA A 59 -10.67 6.77 12.54
CA ALA A 59 -10.24 5.49 11.99
C ALA A 59 -9.10 5.64 10.98
N GLN A 60 -9.04 6.77 10.28
CA GLN A 60 -7.96 7.06 9.35
C GLN A 60 -6.66 7.39 10.09
N GLN A 61 -6.74 8.05 11.25
CA GLN A 61 -5.57 8.25 12.11
C GLN A 61 -5.06 6.91 12.64
N CYS A 62 -5.96 6.05 13.12
CA CYS A 62 -5.62 4.69 13.52
C CYS A 62 -5.05 3.87 12.34
N THR A 63 -5.56 4.05 11.12
CA THR A 63 -5.05 3.38 9.91
C THR A 63 -3.60 3.78 9.66
N THR A 64 -3.26 5.06 9.81
CA THR A 64 -1.87 5.52 9.72
C THR A 64 -0.97 4.83 10.73
N ASP A 65 -1.41 4.68 11.98
CA ASP A 65 -0.63 4.02 13.04
C ASP A 65 -0.48 2.51 12.78
N VAL A 66 -1.54 1.85 12.32
CA VAL A 66 -1.52 0.45 11.88
C VAL A 66 -0.54 0.26 10.71
N CYS A 67 -0.58 1.13 9.70
CA CYS A 67 0.33 1.08 8.57
C CYS A 67 1.79 1.34 8.96
N LYS A 68 2.05 2.24 9.92
CA LYS A 68 3.40 2.45 10.48
C LYS A 68 3.93 1.20 11.16
N ALA A 69 3.09 0.51 11.93
CA ALA A 69 3.46 -0.73 12.60
C ALA A 69 3.68 -1.90 11.61
N MET A 70 2.94 -1.92 10.50
CA MET A 70 3.06 -2.96 9.48
C MET A 70 4.21 -2.74 8.49
N PHE A 71 4.58 -1.50 8.21
CA PHE A 71 5.50 -1.14 7.14
C PHE A 71 6.65 -0.23 7.57
N SER A 72 7.18 -0.42 8.78
CA SER A 72 8.12 0.45 9.51
C SER A 72 9.47 0.78 8.84
N SER A 73 9.69 0.31 7.62
CA SER A 73 10.90 0.56 6.80
C SER A 73 10.59 0.97 5.36
N SER A 74 9.32 1.19 5.04
CA SER A 74 8.86 1.41 3.67
C SER A 74 8.60 2.88 3.35
N SER A 75 8.75 3.26 2.08
CA SER A 75 8.31 4.58 1.59
C SER A 75 6.82 4.85 1.79
N ILE A 76 6.02 3.80 2.05
CA ILE A 76 4.58 3.88 2.31
C ILE A 76 4.30 4.58 3.64
N GLU A 77 5.14 4.37 4.66
CA GLU A 77 5.01 5.04 5.96
C GLU A 77 4.98 6.56 5.82
N ASN A 78 5.96 7.10 5.10
CA ASN A 78 6.10 8.53 4.84
C ASN A 78 4.92 9.10 4.06
N LYS A 79 4.36 8.34 3.11
CA LYS A 79 3.18 8.78 2.33
C LYS A 79 1.89 8.81 3.15
N LEU A 80 1.81 7.99 4.20
CA LEU A 80 0.65 7.89 5.08
C LEU A 80 0.74 8.76 6.33
N ALA A 81 1.92 9.32 6.63
CA ALA A 81 2.12 10.22 7.78
C ALA A 81 1.16 11.43 7.78
N CYS A 82 0.76 11.91 6.61
CA CYS A 82 -0.15 13.06 6.45
C CYS A 82 -1.59 12.69 6.11
N ALA A 83 -1.98 11.41 6.24
CA ALA A 83 -3.34 10.97 5.88
C ALA A 83 -4.43 11.68 6.71
N GLY A 84 -4.18 11.90 8.01
CA GLY A 84 -5.07 12.67 8.88
C GLY A 84 -5.30 14.09 8.37
N THR A 85 -4.23 14.82 8.03
CA THR A 85 -4.32 16.19 7.47
C THR A 85 -5.11 16.23 6.16
N LYS A 86 -4.88 15.27 5.26
CA LYS A 86 -5.62 15.16 4.00
C LYS A 86 -7.10 14.93 4.26
N LEU A 87 -7.44 14.06 5.21
CA LEU A 87 -8.83 13.80 5.58
C LEU A 87 -9.49 15.03 6.21
N THR A 88 -8.79 15.76 7.10
CA THR A 88 -9.30 17.03 7.66
C THR A 88 -9.64 18.00 6.55
N PHE A 89 -8.74 18.15 5.58
CA PHE A 89 -8.92 19.07 4.47
C PHE A 89 -10.15 18.71 3.64
N ILE A 90 -10.33 17.44 3.30
CA ILE A 90 -11.50 16.94 2.56
C ILE A 90 -12.79 17.16 3.36
N ALA A 91 -12.78 16.82 4.65
CA ALA A 91 -13.94 16.96 5.52
C ALA A 91 -14.41 18.42 5.61
N LEU A 92 -13.49 19.35 5.84
CA LEU A 92 -13.81 20.76 6.05
C LEU A 92 -14.08 21.53 4.75
N ASN A 93 -13.29 21.31 3.70
CA ASN A 93 -13.38 22.16 2.51
C ASN A 93 -14.34 21.61 1.45
N ILE A 94 -14.51 20.30 1.39
CA ILE A 94 -15.33 19.65 0.36
C ILE A 94 -16.66 19.21 0.96
N LEU A 95 -16.62 18.29 1.94
CA LEU A 95 -17.84 17.71 2.51
C LEU A 95 -18.70 18.74 3.23
N ALA A 96 -18.11 19.58 4.09
CA ALA A 96 -18.88 20.60 4.81
C ALA A 96 -19.52 21.61 3.84
N SER A 97 -18.77 22.09 2.85
CA SER A 97 -19.29 23.00 1.82
C SER A 97 -20.43 22.36 1.03
N PHE A 98 -20.24 21.13 0.55
CA PHE A 98 -21.27 20.42 -0.21
C PHE A 98 -22.54 20.18 0.61
N LEU A 99 -22.40 19.75 1.87
CA LEU A 99 -23.53 19.50 2.76
C LEU A 99 -24.30 20.78 3.07
N THR A 100 -23.59 21.89 3.30
CA THR A 100 -24.24 23.19 3.55
C THR A 100 -25.00 23.69 2.33
N TYR A 101 -24.45 23.56 1.12
CA TYR A 101 -25.19 23.87 -0.10
C TYR A 101 -26.44 23.01 -0.27
N THR A 102 -26.31 21.70 -0.07
CA THR A 102 -27.43 20.75 -0.21
C THR A 102 -28.53 21.03 0.80
N LEU A 103 -28.17 21.22 2.09
CA LEU A 103 -29.12 21.59 3.13
C LEU A 103 -29.83 22.91 2.85
N LEU A 104 -29.10 23.92 2.35
CA LEU A 104 -29.72 25.19 1.98
C LEU A 104 -30.71 25.05 0.82
N ASP A 105 -30.41 24.18 -0.15
CA ASP A 105 -31.31 23.93 -1.27
C ASP A 105 -32.58 23.18 -0.82
N ASP A 106 -32.41 22.11 -0.04
CA ASP A 106 -33.52 21.35 0.55
C ASP A 106 -34.44 22.24 1.38
N LEU A 107 -33.86 23.12 2.21
CA LEU A 107 -34.64 24.07 3.00
C LEU A 107 -35.41 25.05 2.11
N LYS A 108 -34.79 25.59 1.05
CA LYS A 108 -35.47 26.49 0.11
C LYS A 108 -36.64 25.82 -0.60
N GLN A 109 -36.49 24.55 -0.98
CA GLN A 109 -37.56 23.76 -1.62
C GLN A 109 -38.68 23.37 -0.66
N SER A 110 -38.41 23.32 0.66
CA SER A 110 -39.42 22.98 1.67
C SER A 110 -40.33 24.17 2.04
N PHE A 111 -39.85 25.40 1.87
CA PHE A 111 -40.59 26.64 2.22
C PHE A 111 -41.25 27.36 1.02
N TYR A 112 -41.15 26.82 -0.20
CA TYR A 112 -41.81 27.29 -1.42
C TYR A 112 -42.57 26.16 -2.10
#